data_AF-A0A2T4N1N5-F1
#
_entry.id   AF-A0A2T4N1N5-F1
#
_cell.length_a   1.000
_cell.length_b   1.000
_cell.length_c   1.000
_cell.angle_alpha   90.00
_cell.angle_beta   90.00
_cell.angle_gamma   90.00
#
_symmetry.space_group_name_H-M   'P 1'
#
loop_
_entity.id
_entity.type
_entity.pdbx_description
1 polymer ?
#
loop_
_entity_poly.entity_id
_entity_poly.type
_entity_poly.pdbx_seq_one_letter_code
_entity_poly.pdbx_strand_id
1 'polypeptide(L)'
;MALPAIGGHIHLNRPASPQQTEASPLLAKGNKLFEQSVKRGIGHFQSSDLKQVISALRQLQSVPDSGKAQRVQDAIQHWEQHHPKEVAARGARLTELKQALAEQGAITRAAPRHEPKVMAGGTQALLQKSMAGLEKLGSYACTDAQTFVQPNNPSYQKIIGKLNAFGQDPQRLAANQRANNSANMAAIQITRNKQPLSLRTMENIAKAVDDAKAGCCSTLAYSAAAELLRHNSDQRIEVLAHRGAQGHAQTHCFVVIGRAEGSELTKPESWGPHAKVVDPWAATIGAPLVGTPARPPIANLWPPTESVFDNTHRED
;
A
#
# COMPACT_ATOMS: atom_id res chain seq x y z
N MET A 1 52.27 71.81 1.97
CA MET A 1 51.63 71.41 0.70
C MET A 1 51.33 69.92 0.80
N ALA A 2 50.19 69.35 0.49
CA ALA A 2 48.82 69.80 0.27
C ALA A 2 47.98 68.53 0.49
N LEU A 3 46.89 68.62 1.24
CA LEU A 3 45.79 67.65 1.16
C LEU A 3 44.88 68.09 0.00
N PRO A 4 44.16 67.15 -0.64
CA PRO A 4 42.77 66.98 -0.23
C PRO A 4 42.28 65.53 -0.15
N ALA A 5 41.15 65.40 0.54
CA ALA A 5 40.38 64.19 0.81
C ALA A 5 39.42 63.82 -0.34
N ILE A 6 38.91 62.58 -0.34
CA ILE A 6 37.48 62.23 -0.17
C ILE A 6 37.27 60.72 -0.47
N GLY A 7 36.68 60.01 0.50
CA GLY A 7 35.53 59.11 0.29
C GLY A 7 35.78 57.69 -0.20
N GLY A 8 35.42 56.71 0.64
CA GLY A 8 35.11 55.35 0.18
C GLY A 8 35.23 54.27 1.25
N HIS A 9 34.22 54.15 2.12
CA HIS A 9 33.98 52.90 2.84
C HIS A 9 33.64 51.81 1.81
N ILE A 10 34.45 50.76 1.70
CA ILE A 10 34.02 49.50 1.10
C ILE A 10 34.38 48.33 2.01
N HIS A 11 33.32 47.63 2.37
CA HIS A 11 33.21 46.46 3.21
C HIS A 11 34.15 45.31 2.81
N LEU A 12 34.54 44.57 3.85
CA LEU A 12 35.02 43.18 3.83
C LEU A 12 34.27 42.32 2.81
N ASN A 13 34.97 41.85 1.76
CA ASN A 13 34.52 40.72 0.95
C ASN A 13 35.26 39.45 1.40
N ARG A 14 34.76 38.89 2.51
CA ARG A 14 34.93 37.47 2.84
C ARG A 14 34.22 36.69 1.72
N PRO A 15 34.83 35.68 1.08
CA PRO A 15 34.10 34.83 0.17
C PRO A 15 32.98 34.16 0.99
N ALA A 16 31.74 34.49 0.64
CA ALA A 16 30.56 33.84 1.18
C ALA A 16 30.66 32.37 0.80
N SER A 17 30.89 31.53 1.82
CA SER A 17 30.59 30.11 1.73
C SER A 17 29.16 29.97 1.20
N PRO A 18 28.90 29.13 0.19
CA PRO A 18 27.53 28.87 -0.22
C PRO A 18 26.78 28.40 1.02
N GLN A 19 25.74 29.13 1.39
CA GLN A 19 24.80 28.73 2.43
C GLN A 19 24.30 27.34 2.04
N GLN A 20 24.87 26.32 2.69
CA GLN A 20 24.17 25.08 2.92
C GLN A 20 22.88 25.49 3.61
N THR A 21 21.75 25.23 2.97
CA THR A 21 20.44 25.24 3.60
C THR A 21 20.55 24.34 4.83
N GLU A 22 20.75 24.92 6.02
CA GLU A 22 20.76 24.15 7.26
C GLU A 22 19.42 23.43 7.33
N ALA A 23 19.46 22.09 7.30
CA ALA A 23 18.27 21.29 7.49
C ALA A 23 17.58 21.74 8.78
N SER A 24 16.29 22.06 8.68
CA SER A 24 15.51 22.59 9.79
C SER A 24 15.72 21.75 11.06
N PRO A 25 16.03 22.37 12.22
CA PRO A 25 16.55 21.67 13.39
C PRO A 25 15.57 20.62 13.93
N LEU A 26 14.26 20.77 13.66
CA LEU A 26 13.23 19.83 14.08
C LEU A 26 13.37 18.42 13.51
N LEU A 27 14.00 18.24 12.35
CA LEU A 27 14.19 16.92 11.72
C LEU A 27 15.56 16.31 12.02
N ALA A 28 16.43 17.04 12.71
CA ALA A 28 17.75 16.55 13.06
C ALA A 28 17.68 15.34 14.00
N LYS A 29 18.64 14.41 13.83
CA LYS A 29 18.71 13.18 14.62
C LYS A 29 18.72 13.47 16.12
N GLY A 30 17.75 12.92 16.83
CA GLY A 30 17.61 13.06 18.28
C GLY A 30 17.09 14.43 18.74
N ASN A 31 16.68 15.33 17.83
CA ASN A 31 16.08 16.60 18.20
C ASN A 31 14.72 16.39 18.89
N LYS A 32 14.52 17.00 20.06
CA LYS A 32 13.28 16.85 20.85
C LYS A 32 12.47 18.14 20.93
N LEU A 33 12.76 19.16 20.13
CA LEU A 33 12.12 20.48 20.23
C LEU A 33 10.61 20.41 20.00
N PHE A 34 10.16 19.66 18.98
CA PHE A 34 8.74 19.44 18.75
C PHE A 34 8.11 18.66 19.92
N GLU A 35 8.73 17.55 20.32
CA GLU A 35 8.26 16.72 21.45
C GLU A 35 8.15 17.53 22.76
N GLN A 36 9.10 18.40 23.04
CA GLN A 36 9.09 19.28 24.20
C GLN A 36 7.98 20.33 24.09
N SER A 37 7.74 20.87 22.90
CA SER A 37 6.69 21.88 22.68
C SER A 37 5.26 21.36 22.91
N VAL A 38 5.05 20.04 22.75
CA VAL A 38 3.73 19.40 22.91
C VAL A 38 3.51 18.80 24.30
N LYS A 39 4.52 18.82 25.18
CA LYS A 39 4.39 18.37 26.56
C LYS A 39 3.65 19.41 27.40
N ARG A 40 2.70 18.94 28.21
CA ARG A 40 2.12 19.70 29.33
C ARG A 40 2.48 19.00 30.63
N GLY A 41 2.44 19.76 31.74
CA GLY A 41 2.74 19.27 33.08
C GLY A 41 1.89 18.07 33.51
N ILE A 42 2.23 17.50 34.68
CA ILE A 42 1.62 16.30 35.25
C ILE A 42 0.09 16.45 35.31
N GLY A 43 -0.65 15.46 34.79
CA GLY A 43 -2.13 15.40 34.85
C GLY A 43 -2.86 15.65 33.52
N HIS A 44 -2.19 16.08 32.46
CA HIS A 44 -2.84 16.31 31.16
C HIS A 44 -2.73 15.10 30.23
N PHE A 45 -3.87 14.48 29.93
CA PHE A 45 -3.98 13.40 28.95
C PHE A 45 -3.45 13.83 27.57
N GLN A 46 -2.65 12.95 26.95
CA GLN A 46 -2.12 13.09 25.59
C GLN A 46 -2.82 12.06 24.70
N SER A 47 -3.39 12.50 23.58
CA SER A 47 -4.04 11.59 22.63
C SER A 47 -3.09 10.54 22.06
N SER A 48 -3.66 9.42 21.61
CA SER A 48 -2.93 8.42 20.82
C SER A 48 -2.33 9.04 19.55
N ASP A 49 -3.03 9.98 18.93
CA ASP A 49 -2.62 10.60 17.67
C ASP A 49 -1.41 11.51 17.87
N LEU A 50 -1.36 12.30 18.94
CA LEU A 50 -0.17 13.07 19.28
C LEU A 50 1.02 12.17 19.62
N LYS A 51 0.79 11.02 20.27
CA LYS A 51 1.85 10.02 20.48
C LYS A 51 2.35 9.44 19.16
N GLN A 52 1.46 9.23 18.19
CA GLN A 52 1.79 8.75 16.85
C GLN A 52 2.64 9.75 16.08
N VAL A 53 2.31 11.06 16.14
CA VAL A 53 3.13 12.13 15.54
C VAL A 53 4.55 12.12 16.11
N ILE A 54 4.69 12.02 17.44
CA ILE A 54 6.02 11.98 18.10
C ILE A 54 6.78 10.71 17.71
N SER A 55 6.11 9.56 17.65
CA SER A 55 6.72 8.29 17.26
C SER A 55 7.23 8.32 15.82
N ALA A 56 6.40 8.75 14.87
CA ALA A 56 6.75 8.90 13.46
C ALA A 56 7.90 9.91 13.29
N LEU A 57 7.87 11.03 14.00
CA LEU A 57 8.95 12.03 13.96
C LEU A 57 10.27 11.45 14.46
N ARG A 58 10.28 10.68 15.56
CA ARG A 58 11.49 10.01 16.06
C ARG A 58 12.03 8.99 15.05
N GLN A 59 11.16 8.26 14.36
CA GLN A 59 11.56 7.33 13.31
C GLN A 59 12.17 8.05 12.09
N LEU A 60 11.63 9.21 11.71
CA LEU A 60 12.18 10.05 10.66
C LEU A 60 13.56 10.62 11.06
N GLN A 61 13.68 11.11 12.30
CA GLN A 61 14.93 11.66 12.83
C GLN A 61 16.03 10.58 12.99
N SER A 62 15.67 9.33 13.27
CA SER A 62 16.67 8.26 13.45
C SER A 62 17.33 7.87 12.13
N VAL A 63 16.52 7.71 11.08
CA VAL A 63 16.96 7.40 9.71
C VAL A 63 16.04 8.15 8.74
N PRO A 64 16.48 9.29 8.19
CA PRO A 64 15.70 10.10 7.25
C PRO A 64 15.33 9.32 5.99
N ASP A 65 14.05 9.31 5.66
CA ASP A 65 13.48 8.60 4.50
C ASP A 65 12.19 9.29 4.05
N SER A 66 11.89 9.29 2.74
CA SER A 66 10.71 9.96 2.19
C SER A 66 9.40 9.30 2.65
N GLY A 67 9.36 7.97 2.77
CA GLY A 67 8.19 7.25 3.27
C GLY A 67 7.93 7.54 4.75
N LYS A 68 8.99 7.77 5.55
CA LYS A 68 8.85 8.24 6.94
C LYS A 68 8.41 9.70 7.02
N ALA A 69 8.87 10.56 6.11
CA ALA A 69 8.42 11.94 6.05
C ALA A 69 6.91 12.00 5.73
N GLN A 70 6.44 11.17 4.80
CA GLN A 70 5.02 11.02 4.50
C GLN A 70 4.24 10.52 5.72
N ARG A 71 4.74 9.50 6.44
CA ARG A 71 4.11 9.03 7.69
C ARG A 71 3.97 10.12 8.75
N VAL A 72 4.94 11.04 8.86
CA VAL A 72 4.82 12.19 9.76
C VAL A 72 3.73 13.15 9.28
N GLN A 73 3.63 13.42 7.97
CA GLN A 73 2.58 14.26 7.40
C GLN A 73 1.18 13.67 7.62
N ASP A 74 1.01 12.37 7.40
CA ASP A 74 -0.25 11.66 7.59
C ASP A 74 -0.67 11.66 9.07
N ALA A 75 0.28 11.41 9.99
CA ALA A 75 0.02 11.47 11.42
C ALA A 75 -0.37 12.89 11.88
N ILE A 76 0.28 13.93 11.32
CA ILE A 76 -0.08 15.32 11.59
C ILE A 76 -1.50 15.61 11.11
N GLN A 77 -1.84 15.22 9.87
CA GLN A 77 -3.17 15.44 9.31
C GLN A 77 -4.25 14.74 10.16
N HIS A 78 -3.99 13.50 10.57
CA HIS A 78 -4.91 12.74 11.43
C HIS A 78 -5.13 13.44 12.78
N TRP A 79 -4.06 13.91 13.42
CA TRP A 79 -4.13 14.64 14.69
C TRP A 79 -4.90 15.96 14.56
N GLU A 80 -4.68 16.71 13.48
CA GLU A 80 -5.40 17.96 13.19
C GLU A 80 -6.91 17.75 13.02
N GLN A 81 -7.30 16.66 12.37
CA GLN A 81 -8.70 16.33 12.12
C GLN A 81 -9.43 15.84 13.37
N HIS A 82 -8.81 14.98 14.16
CA HIS A 82 -9.48 14.28 15.27
C HIS A 82 -9.31 14.97 16.62
N HIS A 83 -8.27 15.80 16.78
CA HIS A 83 -7.99 16.49 18.04
C HIS A 83 -7.71 18.00 17.85
N PRO A 84 -8.61 18.77 17.19
CA PRO A 84 -8.36 20.18 16.86
C PRO A 84 -8.12 21.07 18.10
N LYS A 85 -8.75 20.74 19.25
CA LYS A 85 -8.51 21.45 20.52
C LYS A 85 -7.12 21.17 21.09
N GLU A 86 -6.63 19.94 20.96
CA GLU A 86 -5.28 19.58 21.41
C GLU A 86 -4.23 20.20 20.49
N VAL A 87 -4.49 20.23 19.18
CA VAL A 87 -3.66 20.91 18.18
C VAL A 87 -3.56 22.39 18.47
N ALA A 88 -4.67 23.08 18.72
CA ALA A 88 -4.65 24.50 19.09
C ALA A 88 -3.87 24.74 20.40
N ALA A 89 -3.95 23.81 21.34
CA ALA A 89 -3.33 23.93 22.66
C ALA A 89 -1.85 23.53 22.73
N ARG A 90 -1.36 22.70 21.80
CA ARG A 90 -0.03 22.06 21.84
C ARG A 90 0.77 22.19 20.53
N GLY A 91 0.13 22.49 19.41
CA GLY A 91 0.72 22.52 18.07
C GLY A 91 1.55 23.77 17.75
N ALA A 92 2.17 24.41 18.73
CA ALA A 92 2.89 25.68 18.55
C ALA A 92 4.02 25.60 17.49
N ARG A 93 4.65 24.43 17.36
CA ARG A 93 5.70 24.15 16.36
C ARG A 93 5.20 23.34 15.16
N LEU A 94 3.89 23.19 15.00
CA LEU A 94 3.33 22.36 13.93
C LEU A 94 3.59 22.96 12.55
N THR A 95 3.48 24.27 12.41
CA THR A 95 3.81 24.98 11.16
C THR A 95 5.29 24.84 10.80
N GLU A 96 6.19 24.99 11.78
CA GLU A 96 7.64 24.79 11.61
C GLU A 96 7.95 23.35 11.16
N LEU A 97 7.29 22.37 11.77
CA LEU A 97 7.46 20.96 11.41
C LEU A 97 6.95 20.66 9.99
N LYS A 98 5.78 21.18 9.61
CA LYS A 98 5.23 21.04 8.25
C LYS A 98 6.14 21.67 7.20
N GLN A 99 6.68 22.85 7.48
CA GLN A 99 7.62 23.54 6.60
C GLN A 99 8.91 22.74 6.42
N ALA A 100 9.47 22.23 7.53
CA ALA A 100 10.66 21.39 7.51
C ALA A 100 10.45 20.11 6.65
N LEU A 101 9.29 19.46 6.78
CA LEU A 101 8.94 18.27 5.98
C LEU A 101 8.80 18.61 4.49
N ALA A 102 8.25 19.78 4.16
CA ALA A 102 8.13 20.25 2.77
C ALA A 102 9.51 20.55 2.15
N GLU A 103 10.40 21.21 2.90
CA GLU A 103 11.77 21.50 2.49
C GLU A 103 12.59 20.22 2.34
N GLN A 104 12.45 19.26 3.25
CA GLN A 104 13.09 17.96 3.12
C GLN A 104 12.65 17.27 1.83
N GLY A 105 11.35 17.28 1.49
CA GLY A 105 10.81 16.74 0.24
C GLY A 105 11.31 17.46 -1.03
N ALA A 106 11.67 18.74 -0.94
CA ALA A 106 12.32 19.48 -2.03
C ALA A 106 13.80 19.10 -2.19
N ILE A 107 14.50 18.83 -1.09
CA ILE A 107 15.92 18.41 -1.09
C ILE A 107 16.07 16.94 -1.53
N THR A 108 15.17 16.03 -1.12
CA THR A 108 15.16 14.62 -1.62
C THR A 108 14.74 14.49 -3.08
N ARG A 109 14.15 15.52 -3.69
CA ARG A 109 13.95 15.57 -5.16
C ARG A 109 15.23 15.88 -5.93
N ALA A 110 16.25 16.47 -5.29
CA ALA A 110 17.49 16.91 -5.94
C ALA A 110 18.69 15.96 -5.73
N ALA A 111 18.67 15.09 -4.70
CA ALA A 111 19.70 14.08 -4.48
C ALA A 111 19.36 12.75 -5.20
N PRO A 112 20.35 11.95 -5.66
CA PRO A 112 20.08 10.63 -6.22
C PRO A 112 19.46 9.76 -5.12
N ARG A 113 18.22 9.36 -5.34
CA ARG A 113 17.40 8.62 -4.37
C ARG A 113 18.01 7.25 -4.07
N HIS A 114 18.09 6.91 -2.79
CA HIS A 114 17.95 5.51 -2.38
C HIS A 114 16.46 5.17 -2.50
N GLU A 115 16.07 4.65 -3.67
CA GLU A 115 14.72 4.13 -3.93
C GLU A 115 14.53 2.79 -3.19
N PRO A 116 13.34 2.50 -2.61
CA PRO A 116 12.89 1.12 -2.56
C PRO A 116 12.86 0.62 -4.01
N LYS A 117 13.79 -0.27 -4.32
CA LYS A 117 14.17 -0.61 -5.69
C LYS A 117 13.04 -1.40 -6.37
N VAL A 118 12.10 -0.71 -7.03
CA VAL A 118 11.35 -1.33 -8.13
C VAL A 118 12.35 -1.55 -9.26
N MET A 119 13.13 -2.63 -9.14
CA MET A 119 14.07 -3.08 -10.16
C MET A 119 13.32 -3.22 -11.49
N ALA A 120 13.77 -2.52 -12.52
CA ALA A 120 13.40 -2.86 -13.89
C ALA A 120 13.70 -4.36 -14.11
N GLY A 121 12.66 -5.17 -14.39
CA GLY A 121 12.74 -6.64 -14.50
C GLY A 121 12.34 -7.43 -13.24
N GLY A 122 12.23 -6.80 -12.07
CA GLY A 122 11.87 -7.46 -10.81
C GLY A 122 10.46 -8.06 -10.82
N THR A 123 9.48 -7.33 -11.35
CA THR A 123 8.10 -7.82 -11.52
C THR A 123 8.03 -9.06 -12.41
N GLN A 124 8.79 -9.08 -13.51
CA GLN A 124 8.81 -10.21 -14.44
C GLN A 124 9.46 -11.43 -13.81
N ALA A 125 10.58 -11.25 -13.10
CA ALA A 125 11.24 -12.33 -12.38
C ALA A 125 10.35 -12.93 -11.27
N LEU A 126 9.65 -12.08 -10.51
CA LEU A 126 8.68 -12.53 -9.51
C LEU A 126 7.56 -13.36 -10.14
N LEU A 127 6.96 -12.85 -11.22
CA LEU A 127 5.92 -13.58 -11.96
C LEU A 127 6.43 -14.93 -12.46
N GLN A 128 7.64 -14.97 -13.04
CA GLN A 128 8.22 -16.21 -13.56
C GLN A 128 8.40 -17.27 -12.45
N LYS A 129 8.88 -16.87 -11.27
CA LYS A 129 9.01 -17.79 -10.12
C LYS A 129 7.66 -18.29 -9.59
N SER A 130 6.66 -17.42 -9.63
CA SER A 130 5.32 -17.69 -9.06
C SER A 130 4.36 -18.34 -10.05
N MET A 131 4.69 -18.38 -11.35
CA MET A 131 3.73 -18.68 -12.41
C MET A 131 3.08 -20.04 -12.25
N ALA A 132 3.84 -21.07 -11.90
CA ALA A 132 3.29 -22.41 -11.69
C ALA A 132 2.23 -22.43 -10.59
N GLY A 133 2.45 -21.72 -9.48
CA GLY A 133 1.48 -21.59 -8.39
C GLY A 133 0.24 -20.78 -8.81
N LEU A 134 0.44 -19.70 -9.55
CA LEU A 134 -0.66 -18.84 -10.04
C LEU A 134 -1.52 -19.55 -11.09
N GLU A 135 -0.92 -20.30 -12.02
CA GLU A 135 -1.62 -21.14 -12.99
C GLU A 135 -2.38 -22.28 -12.32
N LYS A 136 -1.80 -22.89 -11.27
CA LYS A 136 -2.50 -23.87 -10.44
C LYS A 136 -3.78 -23.27 -9.86
N LEU A 137 -3.72 -22.06 -9.29
CA LEU A 137 -4.90 -21.35 -8.78
C LEU A 137 -5.93 -21.06 -9.89
N GLY A 138 -5.47 -20.60 -11.07
CA GLY A 138 -6.33 -20.36 -12.23
C GLY A 138 -6.97 -21.64 -12.81
N SER A 139 -6.47 -22.82 -12.44
CA SER A 139 -7.05 -24.10 -12.86
C SER A 139 -8.22 -24.57 -12.00
N TYR A 140 -8.44 -23.95 -10.83
CA TYR A 140 -9.45 -24.37 -9.84
C TYR A 140 -10.89 -24.07 -10.26
N ALA A 141 -11.83 -24.61 -9.49
CA ALA A 141 -13.25 -24.31 -9.69
C ALA A 141 -13.59 -22.91 -9.16
N CYS A 142 -14.33 -22.15 -9.96
CA CYS A 142 -14.85 -20.83 -9.61
C CYS A 142 -16.19 -21.00 -8.88
N THR A 143 -16.23 -20.74 -7.58
CA THR A 143 -17.42 -21.05 -6.76
C THR A 143 -18.58 -20.08 -6.96
N ASP A 144 -18.31 -18.92 -7.54
CA ASP A 144 -19.28 -17.89 -7.91
C ASP A 144 -19.48 -17.80 -9.44
N ALA A 145 -19.04 -18.82 -10.19
CA ALA A 145 -19.16 -18.83 -11.67
C ALA A 145 -20.60 -18.64 -12.15
N GLN A 146 -21.59 -19.16 -11.44
CA GLN A 146 -23.01 -19.01 -11.80
C GLN A 146 -23.48 -17.55 -11.79
N THR A 147 -22.82 -16.68 -11.01
CA THR A 147 -23.13 -15.25 -10.95
C THR A 147 -22.53 -14.49 -12.14
N PHE A 148 -21.33 -14.88 -12.59
CA PHE A 148 -20.51 -14.06 -13.49
C PHE A 148 -20.32 -14.65 -14.89
N VAL A 149 -20.58 -15.94 -15.09
CA VAL A 149 -20.35 -16.64 -16.36
C VAL A 149 -21.67 -16.94 -17.04
N GLN A 150 -21.90 -16.29 -18.17
CA GLN A 150 -23.10 -16.46 -18.98
C GLN A 150 -23.02 -17.72 -19.85
N PRO A 151 -24.16 -18.37 -20.20
CA PRO A 151 -24.19 -19.57 -21.06
C PRO A 151 -23.54 -19.41 -22.44
N ASN A 152 -23.45 -18.18 -22.95
CA ASN A 152 -22.80 -17.87 -24.23
C ASN A 152 -21.26 -17.76 -24.13
N ASN A 153 -20.67 -17.89 -22.94
CA ASN A 153 -19.21 -17.95 -22.79
C ASN A 153 -18.68 -19.23 -23.47
N PRO A 154 -17.68 -19.16 -24.37
CA PRO A 154 -17.14 -20.33 -25.07
C PRO A 154 -16.64 -21.45 -24.14
N SER A 155 -16.23 -21.11 -22.92
CA SER A 155 -15.75 -22.04 -21.90
C SER A 155 -16.82 -22.44 -20.88
N TYR A 156 -18.09 -22.03 -21.04
CA TYR A 156 -19.15 -22.22 -20.05
C TYR A 156 -19.25 -23.66 -19.55
N GLN A 157 -19.34 -24.64 -20.45
CA GLN A 157 -19.47 -26.06 -20.09
C GLN A 157 -18.28 -26.57 -19.27
N LYS A 158 -17.06 -26.13 -19.61
CA LYS A 158 -15.85 -26.48 -18.87
C LYS A 158 -15.86 -25.87 -17.47
N ILE A 159 -16.27 -24.60 -17.35
CA ILE A 159 -16.31 -23.87 -16.08
C ILE A 159 -17.36 -24.48 -15.15
N ILE A 160 -18.60 -24.65 -15.63
CA ILE A 160 -19.69 -25.23 -14.86
C ILE A 160 -19.43 -26.69 -14.55
N GLY A 161 -18.80 -27.45 -15.45
CA GLY A 161 -18.38 -28.83 -15.18
C GLY A 161 -17.42 -28.93 -13.98
N LYS A 162 -16.43 -28.03 -13.89
CA LYS A 162 -15.52 -27.96 -12.72
C LYS A 162 -16.27 -27.60 -11.43
N LEU A 163 -17.20 -26.64 -11.50
CA LEU A 163 -18.02 -26.24 -10.36
C LEU A 163 -18.90 -27.39 -9.88
N ASN A 164 -19.53 -28.13 -10.79
CA ASN A 164 -20.35 -29.30 -10.46
C ASN A 164 -19.51 -30.40 -9.82
N ALA A 165 -18.33 -30.72 -10.38
CA ALA A 165 -17.42 -31.72 -9.81
C ALA A 165 -16.92 -31.31 -8.41
N PHE A 166 -16.71 -30.02 -8.17
CA PHE A 166 -16.46 -29.49 -6.82
C PHE A 166 -17.65 -29.72 -5.87
N GLY A 167 -18.87 -29.44 -6.33
CA GLY A 167 -20.09 -29.57 -5.53
C GLY A 167 -20.44 -30.98 -5.09
N GLN A 168 -19.82 -32.02 -5.67
CA GLN A 168 -20.05 -33.42 -5.31
C GLN A 168 -19.07 -33.96 -4.25
N ASP A 169 -18.10 -33.16 -3.81
CA ASP A 169 -17.07 -33.58 -2.85
C ASP A 169 -17.24 -32.85 -1.50
N PRO A 170 -17.74 -33.54 -0.45
CA PRO A 170 -17.96 -32.93 0.86
C PRO A 170 -16.68 -32.39 1.52
N GLN A 171 -15.52 -33.01 1.29
CA GLN A 171 -14.27 -32.55 1.87
C GLN A 171 -13.82 -31.24 1.23
N ARG A 172 -13.96 -31.13 -0.09
CA ARG A 172 -13.67 -29.89 -0.82
C ARG A 172 -14.64 -28.78 -0.44
N LEU A 173 -15.93 -29.09 -0.28
CA LEU A 173 -16.93 -28.14 0.21
C LEU A 173 -16.58 -27.60 1.61
N ALA A 174 -16.22 -28.48 2.54
CA ALA A 174 -15.80 -28.08 3.89
C ALA A 174 -14.52 -27.22 3.86
N ALA A 175 -13.56 -27.55 2.99
CA ALA A 175 -12.35 -26.74 2.81
C ALA A 175 -12.66 -25.34 2.25
N ASN A 176 -13.53 -25.24 1.24
CA ASN A 176 -13.97 -23.96 0.69
C ASN A 176 -14.72 -23.11 1.74
N GLN A 177 -15.56 -23.73 2.57
CA GLN A 177 -16.21 -23.04 3.68
C GLN A 177 -15.19 -22.47 4.68
N ARG A 178 -14.13 -23.23 5.02
CA ARG A 178 -13.04 -22.70 5.86
C ARG A 178 -12.36 -21.49 5.21
N ALA A 179 -12.03 -21.57 3.93
CA ALA A 179 -11.43 -20.47 3.18
C ALA A 179 -12.32 -19.21 3.20
N ASN A 180 -13.61 -19.37 2.91
CA ASN A 180 -14.58 -18.28 2.88
C ASN A 180 -14.80 -17.65 4.27
N ASN A 181 -14.89 -18.47 5.31
CA ASN A 181 -15.02 -17.98 6.69
C ASN A 181 -13.79 -17.15 7.10
N SER A 182 -12.58 -17.64 6.77
CA SER A 182 -11.35 -16.89 7.02
C SER A 182 -11.28 -15.58 6.21
N ALA A 183 -11.67 -15.60 4.93
CA ALA A 183 -11.73 -14.39 4.10
C ALA A 183 -12.76 -13.36 4.59
N ASN A 184 -13.91 -13.81 5.08
CA ASN A 184 -14.94 -12.94 5.66
C ASN A 184 -14.46 -12.31 6.98
N MET A 185 -13.80 -13.09 7.85
CA MET A 185 -13.21 -12.56 9.08
C MET A 185 -12.11 -11.55 8.79
N ALA A 186 -11.27 -11.82 7.79
CA ALA A 186 -10.28 -10.87 7.28
C ALA A 186 -10.93 -9.56 6.81
N ALA A 187 -11.99 -9.64 6.00
CA ALA A 187 -12.71 -8.46 5.54
C ALA A 187 -13.29 -7.64 6.71
N ILE A 188 -13.81 -8.29 7.76
CA ILE A 188 -14.29 -7.62 8.97
C ILE A 188 -13.14 -6.91 9.69
N GLN A 189 -11.98 -7.55 9.83
CA GLN A 189 -10.82 -6.94 10.49
C GLN A 189 -10.30 -5.71 9.74
N ILE A 190 -10.26 -5.78 8.41
CA ILE A 190 -9.81 -4.69 7.55
C ILE A 190 -10.80 -3.51 7.63
N THR A 191 -12.10 -3.80 7.46
CA THR A 191 -13.13 -2.74 7.37
C THR A 191 -13.52 -2.15 8.72
N ARG A 192 -13.67 -2.97 9.78
CA ARG A 192 -14.13 -2.51 11.10
C ARG A 192 -12.99 -2.16 12.04
N ASN A 193 -11.94 -2.97 12.05
CA ASN A 193 -10.85 -2.82 13.01
C ASN A 193 -9.66 -2.06 12.42
N LYS A 194 -9.71 -1.70 11.13
CA LYS A 194 -8.63 -1.04 10.39
C LYS A 194 -7.29 -1.79 10.52
N GLN A 195 -7.35 -3.11 10.62
CA GLN A 195 -6.18 -3.97 10.73
C GLN A 195 -5.83 -4.54 9.35
N PRO A 196 -4.57 -4.44 8.91
CA PRO A 196 -4.16 -5.02 7.64
C PRO A 196 -4.25 -6.56 7.70
N LEU A 197 -4.47 -7.18 6.54
CA LEU A 197 -4.50 -8.63 6.43
C LEU A 197 -3.11 -9.22 6.76
N SER A 198 -3.03 -10.13 7.74
CA SER A 198 -1.77 -10.79 8.07
C SER A 198 -1.36 -11.82 7.01
N LEU A 199 -0.05 -11.98 6.78
CA LEU A 199 0.49 -13.03 5.90
C LEU A 199 0.01 -14.42 6.32
N ARG A 200 0.05 -14.73 7.62
CA ARG A 200 -0.39 -16.02 8.16
C ARG A 200 -1.86 -16.31 7.83
N THR A 201 -2.72 -15.28 7.88
CA THR A 201 -4.12 -15.42 7.47
C THR A 201 -4.22 -15.76 5.98
N MET A 202 -3.45 -15.07 5.12
CA MET A 202 -3.42 -15.37 3.67
C MET A 202 -2.90 -16.78 3.39
N GLU A 203 -1.87 -17.25 4.09
CA GLU A 203 -1.34 -18.61 3.94
C GLU A 203 -2.36 -19.68 4.36
N ASN A 204 -3.10 -19.44 5.45
CA ASN A 204 -4.18 -20.34 5.87
C ASN A 204 -5.32 -20.39 4.85
N ILE A 205 -5.70 -19.24 4.28
CA ILE A 205 -6.68 -19.19 3.19
C ILE A 205 -6.16 -19.96 1.97
N ALA A 206 -4.90 -19.73 1.57
CA ALA A 206 -4.27 -20.40 0.45
C ALA A 206 -4.26 -21.93 0.62
N LYS A 207 -3.95 -22.41 1.82
CA LYS A 207 -4.02 -23.84 2.14
C LYS A 207 -5.45 -24.39 1.99
N ALA A 208 -6.44 -23.69 2.54
CA ALA A 208 -7.83 -24.12 2.45
C ALA A 208 -8.36 -24.10 1.00
N VAL A 209 -7.94 -23.13 0.19
CA VAL A 209 -8.23 -23.08 -1.25
C VAL A 209 -7.56 -24.24 -2.00
N ASP A 210 -6.33 -24.61 -1.64
CA ASP A 210 -5.63 -25.76 -2.24
C ASP A 210 -6.33 -27.08 -1.93
N ASP A 211 -6.72 -27.28 -0.67
CA ASP A 211 -7.50 -28.44 -0.21
C ASP A 211 -8.87 -28.49 -0.93
N ALA A 212 -9.51 -27.34 -1.15
CA ALA A 212 -10.78 -27.24 -1.85
C ALA A 212 -10.65 -27.42 -3.37
N LYS A 213 -9.49 -27.10 -3.94
CA LYS A 213 -9.29 -26.89 -5.39
C LYS A 213 -10.38 -25.99 -5.99
N ALA A 214 -10.77 -24.96 -5.25
CA ALA A 214 -11.88 -24.06 -5.56
C ALA A 214 -11.78 -22.76 -4.76
N GLY A 215 -12.38 -21.69 -5.26
CA GLY A 215 -12.51 -20.42 -4.53
C GLY A 215 -13.35 -19.37 -5.28
N CYS A 216 -13.57 -18.24 -4.60
CA CYS A 216 -14.19 -17.03 -5.14
C CYS A 216 -13.11 -15.94 -5.35
N CYS A 217 -13.50 -14.77 -5.87
CA CYS A 217 -12.55 -13.69 -6.18
C CYS A 217 -11.62 -13.34 -4.99
N SER A 218 -12.18 -13.17 -3.79
CA SER A 218 -11.40 -12.83 -2.58
C SER A 218 -10.42 -13.93 -2.16
N THR A 219 -10.88 -15.19 -2.06
CA THR A 219 -10.02 -16.28 -1.58
C THR A 219 -8.91 -16.61 -2.58
N LEU A 220 -9.18 -16.52 -3.89
CA LEU A 220 -8.16 -16.68 -4.93
C LEU A 220 -7.16 -15.53 -4.95
N ALA A 221 -7.60 -14.28 -4.75
CA ALA A 221 -6.70 -13.13 -4.68
C ALA A 221 -5.75 -13.22 -3.47
N TYR A 222 -6.25 -13.57 -2.28
CA TYR A 222 -5.40 -13.79 -1.10
C TYR A 222 -4.42 -14.94 -1.30
N SER A 223 -4.86 -16.00 -1.98
CA SER A 223 -3.99 -17.15 -2.30
C SER A 223 -2.87 -16.77 -3.27
N ALA A 224 -3.17 -15.95 -4.28
CA ALA A 224 -2.16 -15.43 -5.19
C ALA A 224 -1.17 -14.48 -4.50
N ALA A 225 -1.65 -13.61 -3.61
CA ALA A 225 -0.76 -12.75 -2.82
C ALA A 225 0.17 -13.58 -1.93
N ALA A 226 -0.34 -14.62 -1.27
CA ALA A 226 0.49 -15.55 -0.50
C ALA A 226 1.54 -16.25 -1.38
N GLU A 227 1.16 -16.71 -2.57
CA GLU A 227 2.11 -17.31 -3.52
C GLU A 227 3.21 -16.34 -3.93
N LEU A 228 2.86 -15.11 -4.31
CA LEU A 228 3.83 -14.08 -4.69
C LEU A 228 4.77 -13.71 -3.54
N LEU A 229 4.25 -13.64 -2.31
CA LEU A 229 5.04 -13.27 -1.13
C LEU A 229 6.06 -14.36 -0.72
N ARG A 230 5.82 -15.63 -1.05
CA ARG A 230 6.77 -16.73 -0.76
C ARG A 230 8.11 -16.59 -1.48
N HIS A 231 8.11 -15.92 -2.63
CA HIS A 231 9.30 -15.80 -3.48
C HIS A 231 10.19 -14.61 -3.10
N ASN A 232 9.96 -13.98 -1.93
CA ASN A 232 10.77 -12.91 -1.31
C ASN A 232 11.23 -11.86 -2.31
N SER A 233 10.34 -10.91 -2.59
CA SER A 233 10.50 -9.92 -3.63
C SER A 233 10.48 -8.50 -3.08
N ASP A 234 11.39 -7.65 -3.56
CA ASP A 234 11.41 -6.21 -3.30
C ASP A 234 10.25 -5.46 -4.00
N GLN A 235 9.41 -6.18 -4.75
CA GLN A 235 8.24 -5.61 -5.40
C GLN A 235 7.12 -5.38 -4.38
N ARG A 236 6.45 -4.22 -4.52
CA ARG A 236 5.15 -3.98 -3.90
C ARG A 236 4.14 -5.00 -4.43
N ILE A 237 3.46 -5.69 -3.52
CA ILE A 237 2.42 -6.68 -3.77
C ILE A 237 1.19 -6.23 -2.98
N GLU A 238 0.11 -5.98 -3.69
CA GLU A 238 -1.13 -5.48 -3.12
C GLU A 238 -2.31 -6.37 -3.50
N VAL A 239 -3.22 -6.59 -2.57
CA VAL A 239 -4.56 -7.10 -2.90
C VAL A 239 -5.48 -5.91 -2.99
N LEU A 240 -6.05 -5.68 -4.16
CA LEU A 240 -6.96 -4.57 -4.41
C LEU A 240 -8.37 -5.11 -4.66
N ALA A 241 -9.36 -4.31 -4.29
CA ALA A 241 -10.76 -4.60 -4.55
C ALA A 241 -11.43 -3.48 -5.34
N HIS A 242 -12.22 -3.86 -6.34
CA HIS A 242 -13.29 -3.04 -6.88
C HIS A 242 -14.56 -3.30 -6.05
N ARG A 243 -15.23 -2.23 -5.61
CA ARG A 243 -16.57 -2.32 -5.02
C ARG A 243 -17.55 -1.42 -5.76
N GLY A 244 -18.50 -2.04 -6.43
CA GLY A 244 -19.64 -1.33 -7.02
C GLY A 244 -20.78 -1.08 -6.03
N ALA A 245 -21.78 -0.34 -6.50
CA ALA A 245 -22.95 0.07 -5.71
C ALA A 245 -23.83 -1.10 -5.23
N GLN A 246 -23.77 -2.27 -5.90
CA GLN A 246 -24.57 -3.46 -5.56
C GLN A 246 -23.85 -4.45 -4.63
N GLY A 247 -22.85 -4.00 -3.86
CA GLY A 247 -22.20 -4.82 -2.84
C GLY A 247 -21.48 -6.04 -3.40
N HIS A 248 -21.71 -7.24 -2.83
CA HIS A 248 -20.99 -8.46 -3.19
C HIS A 248 -21.07 -8.85 -4.67
N ALA A 249 -22.19 -8.57 -5.36
CA ALA A 249 -22.37 -8.87 -6.78
C ALA A 249 -21.53 -7.97 -7.71
N GLN A 250 -20.99 -6.87 -7.18
CA GLN A 250 -20.07 -5.96 -7.88
C GLN A 250 -18.75 -5.83 -7.11
N THR A 251 -18.39 -6.83 -6.32
CA THR A 251 -17.09 -6.87 -5.64
C THR A 251 -16.17 -7.81 -6.40
N HIS A 252 -14.99 -7.31 -6.76
CA HIS A 252 -13.94 -8.12 -7.38
C HIS A 252 -12.60 -7.86 -6.72
N CYS A 253 -11.87 -8.91 -6.37
CA CYS A 253 -10.57 -8.84 -5.73
C CYS A 253 -9.51 -9.42 -6.67
N PHE A 254 -8.37 -8.75 -6.77
CA PHE A 254 -7.23 -9.17 -7.59
C PHE A 254 -5.92 -8.67 -6.97
N VAL A 255 -4.79 -9.15 -7.48
CA VAL A 255 -3.46 -8.74 -7.00
C VAL A 255 -2.83 -7.77 -7.98
N VAL A 256 -2.18 -6.73 -7.46
CA VAL A 256 -1.32 -5.85 -8.24
C VAL A 256 0.11 -5.96 -7.74
N ILE A 257 1.05 -6.03 -8.69
CA ILE A 257 2.48 -6.07 -8.41
C ILE A 257 3.18 -4.90 -9.07
N GLY A 258 4.12 -4.27 -8.36
CA GLY A 258 4.97 -3.21 -8.89
C GLY A 258 4.26 -1.90 -9.17
N ARG A 259 3.16 -1.60 -8.46
CA ARG A 259 2.49 -0.30 -8.53
C ARG A 259 3.40 0.80 -7.97
N ALA A 260 3.57 1.89 -8.73
CA ALA A 260 4.42 3.01 -8.35
C ALA A 260 4.02 3.65 -7.01
N GLU A 261 5.01 4.05 -6.23
CA GLU A 261 4.82 4.80 -4.99
C GLU A 261 4.17 6.17 -5.30
N GLY A 262 3.24 6.60 -4.45
CA GLY A 262 2.48 7.84 -4.65
C GLY A 262 1.45 7.80 -5.79
N SER A 263 1.30 6.67 -6.49
CA SER A 263 0.26 6.52 -7.52
C SER A 263 -1.14 6.48 -6.90
N GLU A 264 -2.12 7.01 -7.62
CA GLU A 264 -3.51 7.04 -7.16
C GLU A 264 -4.17 5.68 -7.40
N LEU A 265 -4.81 5.12 -6.37
CA LEU A 265 -5.47 3.81 -6.44
C LEU A 265 -6.55 3.77 -7.54
N THR A 266 -7.35 4.82 -7.68
CA THR A 266 -8.46 4.85 -8.64
C THR A 266 -8.03 5.26 -10.06
N LYS A 267 -6.74 5.56 -10.28
CA LYS A 267 -6.18 5.95 -11.59
C LYS A 267 -5.08 4.99 -12.04
N PRO A 268 -5.45 3.83 -12.61
CA PRO A 268 -4.56 2.82 -13.17
C PRO A 268 -3.43 3.34 -14.07
N GLU A 269 -3.69 4.40 -14.82
CA GLU A 269 -2.72 5.08 -15.69
C GLU A 269 -1.54 5.70 -14.92
N SER A 270 -1.71 5.98 -13.62
CA SER A 270 -0.67 6.52 -12.75
C SER A 270 0.26 5.45 -12.15
N TRP A 271 -0.09 4.16 -12.28
CA TRP A 271 0.57 3.07 -11.55
C TRP A 271 1.96 2.70 -12.09
N GLY A 272 2.36 3.30 -13.21
CA GLY A 272 3.66 3.10 -13.83
C GLY A 272 3.75 1.87 -14.74
N PRO A 273 4.80 1.80 -15.57
CA PRO A 273 4.94 0.79 -16.63
C PRO A 273 5.23 -0.63 -16.13
N HIS A 274 5.67 -0.75 -14.88
CA HIS A 274 6.02 -2.04 -14.26
C HIS A 274 4.86 -2.70 -13.54
N ALA A 275 3.73 -2.01 -13.39
CA ALA A 275 2.55 -2.56 -12.76
C ALA A 275 1.97 -3.72 -13.57
N LYS A 276 1.66 -4.83 -12.90
CA LYS A 276 0.92 -5.95 -13.47
C LYS A 276 -0.29 -6.28 -12.59
N VAL A 277 -1.34 -6.74 -13.24
CA VAL A 277 -2.56 -7.22 -12.60
C VAL A 277 -2.55 -8.74 -12.69
N VAL A 278 -2.67 -9.42 -11.54
CA VAL A 278 -2.68 -10.88 -11.42
C VAL A 278 -4.04 -11.30 -10.87
N ASP A 279 -4.76 -12.12 -11.64
CA ASP A 279 -6.15 -12.46 -11.36
C ASP A 279 -6.41 -13.94 -11.66
N PRO A 280 -6.14 -14.83 -10.67
CA PRO A 280 -6.45 -16.25 -10.83
C PRO A 280 -7.94 -16.51 -10.97
N TRP A 281 -8.79 -15.67 -10.39
CA TRP A 281 -10.24 -15.79 -10.54
C TRP A 281 -10.66 -15.60 -12.00
N ALA A 282 -10.12 -14.58 -12.68
CA ALA A 282 -10.33 -14.40 -14.12
C ALA A 282 -9.90 -15.64 -14.93
N ALA A 283 -8.75 -16.24 -14.58
CA ALA A 283 -8.27 -17.46 -15.21
C ALA A 283 -9.22 -18.65 -15.02
N THR A 284 -9.86 -18.79 -13.86
CA THR A 284 -10.84 -19.87 -13.62
C THR A 284 -12.04 -19.80 -14.55
N ILE A 285 -12.38 -18.61 -15.07
CA ILE A 285 -13.50 -18.36 -15.99
C ILE A 285 -13.05 -18.15 -17.44
N GLY A 286 -11.79 -18.45 -17.75
CA GLY A 286 -11.26 -18.44 -19.13
C GLY A 286 -10.69 -17.11 -19.61
N ALA A 287 -10.58 -16.10 -18.75
CA ALA A 287 -9.86 -14.86 -19.05
C ALA A 287 -8.35 -15.01 -18.76
N PRO A 288 -7.49 -14.07 -19.21
CA PRO A 288 -6.06 -14.11 -18.93
C PRO A 288 -5.74 -14.05 -17.43
N LEU A 289 -4.74 -14.80 -16.96
CA LEU A 289 -4.27 -14.76 -15.58
C LEU A 289 -3.56 -13.44 -15.23
N VAL A 290 -2.82 -12.87 -16.18
CA VAL A 290 -2.01 -11.66 -15.99
C VAL A 290 -2.38 -10.63 -17.03
N GLY A 291 -2.54 -9.39 -16.59
CA GLY A 291 -2.78 -8.23 -17.46
C GLY A 291 -1.94 -7.01 -17.04
N THR A 292 -2.30 -5.86 -17.61
CA THR A 292 -1.72 -4.56 -17.25
C THR A 292 -2.82 -3.63 -16.76
N PRO A 293 -2.50 -2.51 -16.09
CA PRO A 293 -3.53 -1.56 -15.65
C PRO A 293 -4.39 -1.01 -16.79
N ALA A 294 -3.84 -0.90 -18.01
CA ALA A 294 -4.56 -0.48 -19.21
C ALA A 294 -5.38 -1.60 -19.87
N ARG A 295 -5.05 -2.87 -19.60
CA ARG A 295 -5.73 -4.06 -20.12
C ARG A 295 -5.82 -5.11 -19.01
N PRO A 296 -6.67 -4.87 -17.99
CA PRO A 296 -6.83 -5.80 -16.88
C PRO A 296 -7.53 -7.08 -17.36
N PRO A 297 -7.32 -8.22 -16.69
CA PRO A 297 -8.04 -9.47 -16.98
C PRO A 297 -9.57 -9.31 -17.03
N ILE A 298 -10.12 -8.48 -16.13
CA ILE A 298 -11.55 -8.19 -16.01
C ILE A 298 -11.74 -6.67 -16.08
N ALA A 299 -12.29 -6.19 -17.19
CA ALA A 299 -12.43 -4.75 -17.46
C ALA A 299 -13.73 -4.12 -16.91
N ASN A 300 -14.77 -4.92 -16.68
CA ASN A 300 -16.08 -4.44 -16.22
C ASN A 300 -16.19 -4.30 -14.68
N LEU A 301 -15.17 -4.71 -13.94
CA LEU A 301 -15.04 -4.55 -12.48
C LEU A 301 -13.75 -3.80 -12.16
N TRP A 302 -13.59 -2.65 -12.82
CA TRP A 302 -12.38 -1.82 -12.85
C TRP A 302 -12.79 -0.33 -12.91
N PRO A 303 -12.01 0.62 -12.36
CA PRO A 303 -10.77 0.47 -11.56
C PRO A 303 -11.03 0.00 -10.12
N PRO A 304 -10.00 -0.41 -9.36
CA PRO A 304 -10.19 -0.69 -7.93
C PRO A 304 -10.54 0.58 -7.15
N THR A 305 -11.21 0.37 -6.02
CA THR A 305 -11.69 1.41 -5.11
C THR A 305 -11.11 1.26 -3.71
N GLU A 306 -10.54 0.10 -3.38
CA GLU A 306 -10.00 -0.21 -2.05
C GLU A 306 -8.69 -1.00 -2.15
N SER A 307 -7.75 -0.72 -1.24
CA SER A 307 -6.60 -1.59 -0.97
C SER A 307 -6.90 -2.43 0.26
N VAL A 308 -6.86 -3.75 0.09
CA VAL A 308 -7.20 -4.76 1.10
C VAL A 308 -5.94 -5.25 1.82
N PHE A 309 -4.81 -5.26 1.10
CA PHE A 309 -3.50 -5.61 1.63
C PHE A 309 -2.41 -4.89 0.84
N ASP A 310 -1.35 -4.49 1.52
CA ASP A 310 -0.12 -3.96 0.92
C ASP A 310 1.09 -4.41 1.75
N ASN A 311 2.04 -5.08 1.11
CA ASN A 311 3.23 -5.59 1.78
C ASN A 311 4.23 -4.50 2.20
N THR A 312 4.08 -3.26 1.72
CA THR A 312 4.93 -2.13 2.11
C THR A 312 4.53 -1.51 3.44
N HIS A 313 3.32 -1.81 3.92
CA HIS A 313 2.81 -1.37 5.23
C HIS A 313 3.07 -2.39 6.34
N ARG A 314 4.05 -3.29 6.18
CA ARG A 314 4.48 -4.17 7.26
C ARG A 314 5.01 -3.33 8.43
N GLU A 315 4.28 -3.34 9.53
CA GLU A 315 4.86 -3.07 10.84
C GLU A 315 5.77 -4.26 11.19
N ASP A 316 7.05 -3.98 11.38
CA ASP A 316 7.96 -4.87 12.10
C ASP A 316 7.61 -4.91 13.58
#